data_AF-A0A512C286-F1
#
_entry.id   AF-A0A512C286-F1
#
_cell.length_a   1.000
_cell.length_b   1.000
_cell.length_c   1.000
_cell.angle_alpha   90.00
_cell.angle_beta   90.00
_cell.angle_gamma   90.00
#
_symmetry.space_group_name_H-M   'P 1'
#
loop_
_entity.id
_entity.type
_entity.pdbx_description
1 polymer ?
#
loop_
_entity_poly.entity_id
_entity_poly.type
_entity_poly.pdbx_seq_one_letter_code
_entity_poly.pdbx_strand_id
1 'polypeptide(L)'
;MLVEAAWAAARVPGPLRAFFLRIQRRRGQQVAAVATARKLAVIVWHLLAKAEDYAWTRPALLEAKLRKVELAAGQPAVAGRQQGRAHAYNSKAVRDRERAWLEQTEKAYALFVANWQTKPPQGCTGATTGTRSSKAT
;
A
#
# COMPACT_ATOMS: atom_id res chain seq x y z
N MET A 1 -7.74 -17.98 -9.05
CA MET A 1 -7.43 -17.70 -7.62
C MET A 1 -7.14 -16.22 -7.28
N LEU A 2 -7.27 -15.24 -8.19
CA LEU A 2 -6.99 -13.82 -7.85
C LEU A 2 -8.05 -13.15 -6.98
N VAL A 3 -9.31 -13.56 -7.08
CA VAL A 3 -10.41 -13.02 -6.26
C VAL A 3 -10.20 -13.38 -4.78
N GLU A 4 -9.76 -14.61 -4.49
CA GLU A 4 -9.38 -15.03 -3.14
C GLU A 4 -8.21 -14.21 -2.58
N ALA A 5 -7.19 -13.95 -3.41
CA ALA A 5 -6.08 -13.08 -3.03
C ALA A 5 -6.55 -11.66 -2.71
N ALA A 6 -7.54 -11.13 -3.44
CA ALA A 6 -8.14 -9.83 -3.15
C ALA A 6 -8.86 -9.83 -1.78
N TRP A 7 -9.55 -10.90 -1.42
CA TRP A 7 -10.16 -11.05 -0.10
C TRP A 7 -9.12 -11.11 1.01
N ALA A 8 -8.01 -11.80 0.80
CA ALA A 8 -6.88 -11.81 1.74
C ALA A 8 -6.27 -10.40 1.87
N ALA A 9 -6.07 -9.69 0.76
CA ALA A 9 -5.53 -8.33 0.74
C ALA A 9 -6.45 -7.33 1.44
N ALA A 10 -7.77 -7.52 1.41
CA ALA A 10 -8.74 -6.67 2.09
C ALA A 10 -8.72 -6.81 3.63
N ARG A 11 -8.16 -7.90 4.16
CA ARG A 11 -8.11 -8.18 5.61
C ARG A 11 -6.89 -7.59 6.31
N VAL A 12 -5.85 -7.23 5.55
CA VAL A 12 -4.58 -6.70 6.08
C VAL A 12 -4.55 -5.19 5.90
N PRO A 13 -4.08 -4.41 6.89
CA PRO A 13 -3.94 -2.97 6.73
C PRO A 13 -2.98 -2.64 5.58
N GLY A 14 -3.32 -1.60 4.81
CA GLY A 14 -2.52 -1.13 3.69
C GLY A 14 -3.34 -0.46 2.58
N PRO A 15 -2.66 0.08 1.56
CA PRO A 15 -3.31 0.88 0.51
C PRO A 15 -4.34 0.10 -0.32
N LEU A 16 -4.13 -1.22 -0.50
CA LEU A 16 -5.06 -2.09 -1.22
C LEU A 16 -6.37 -2.32 -0.46
N ARG A 17 -6.31 -2.37 0.88
CA ARG A 17 -7.49 -2.45 1.73
C ARG A 17 -8.32 -1.17 1.63
N ALA A 18 -7.70 -0.01 1.75
CA ALA A 18 -8.39 1.27 1.55
C ALA A 18 -9.03 1.37 0.15
N PHE A 19 -8.35 0.88 -0.89
CA PHE A 19 -8.91 0.80 -2.24
C PHE A 19 -10.14 -0.11 -2.32
N PHE A 20 -10.05 -1.32 -1.75
CA PHE A 20 -11.15 -2.29 -1.71
C PHE A 20 -12.36 -1.71 -0.96
N LEU A 21 -12.15 -1.17 0.25
CA LEU A 21 -13.22 -0.57 1.07
C LEU A 21 -13.90 0.61 0.36
N ARG A 22 -13.14 1.42 -0.38
CA ARG A 22 -13.72 2.54 -1.16
C ARG A 22 -14.69 2.06 -2.24
N ILE A 23 -14.36 0.99 -2.95
CA ILE A 23 -15.23 0.44 -4.00
C ILE A 23 -16.41 -0.31 -3.38
N GLN A 24 -16.14 -1.08 -2.33
CA GLN A 24 -17.15 -1.83 -1.59
C GLN A 24 -18.29 -0.93 -1.11
N ARG A 25 -17.97 0.26 -0.55
CA ARG A 25 -18.97 1.25 -0.12
C ARG A 25 -19.87 1.77 -1.23
N ARG A 26 -19.43 1.71 -2.50
CA ARG A 26 -20.18 2.27 -3.65
C ARG A 26 -20.91 1.22 -4.48
N ARG A 27 -20.32 0.03 -4.64
CA ARG A 27 -20.76 -0.99 -5.62
C ARG A 27 -20.91 -2.40 -5.04
N GLY A 28 -20.68 -2.57 -3.74
CA GLY A 28 -20.77 -3.86 -3.08
C GLY A 28 -19.51 -4.72 -3.18
N GLN A 29 -19.57 -5.86 -2.48
CA GLN A 29 -18.43 -6.73 -2.19
C GLN A 29 -17.82 -7.41 -3.42
N GLN A 30 -18.67 -8.00 -4.27
CA GLN A 30 -18.23 -8.78 -5.43
C GLN A 30 -17.48 -7.89 -6.42
N VAL A 31 -18.01 -6.70 -6.70
CA VAL A 31 -17.37 -5.72 -7.59
C VAL A 31 -16.04 -5.24 -7.02
N ALA A 32 -15.99 -5.00 -5.70
CA ALA A 32 -14.75 -4.61 -5.03
C ALA A 32 -13.66 -5.69 -5.13
N ALA A 33 -14.03 -6.97 -4.97
CA ALA A 33 -13.09 -8.08 -5.06
C ALA A 33 -12.48 -8.19 -6.46
N VAL A 34 -13.29 -8.10 -7.52
CA VAL A 34 -12.81 -8.14 -8.91
C VAL A 34 -11.95 -6.92 -9.23
N ALA A 35 -12.36 -5.73 -8.81
CA ALA A 35 -11.59 -4.50 -9.03
C ALA A 35 -10.20 -4.56 -8.34
N THR A 36 -10.15 -5.08 -7.12
CA THR A 36 -8.89 -5.28 -6.38
C THR A 36 -8.06 -6.38 -7.01
N ALA A 37 -8.65 -7.47 -7.48
CA ALA A 37 -7.95 -8.53 -8.21
C ALA A 37 -7.26 -8.00 -9.49
N ARG A 38 -7.95 -7.16 -10.27
CA ARG A 38 -7.35 -6.50 -11.44
C ARG A 38 -6.18 -5.61 -11.04
N LYS A 39 -6.33 -4.82 -9.97
CA LYS A 39 -5.26 -3.95 -9.46
C LYS A 39 -4.05 -4.75 -8.97
N LEU A 40 -4.28 -5.87 -8.30
CA LEU A 40 -3.24 -6.81 -7.88
C LEU A 40 -2.47 -7.39 -9.07
N ALA A 41 -3.17 -7.85 -10.11
CA ALA A 41 -2.52 -8.41 -11.30
C ALA A 41 -1.58 -7.39 -11.98
N VAL A 42 -2.03 -6.14 -12.09
CA VAL A 42 -1.21 -5.06 -12.65
C VAL A 42 0.02 -4.78 -11.79
N ILE A 43 -0.13 -4.73 -10.46
CA ILE A 43 1.00 -4.54 -9.55
C ILE A 43 2.00 -5.69 -9.70
N VAL A 44 1.54 -6.95 -9.66
CA VAL A 44 2.39 -8.13 -9.81
C VAL A 44 3.15 -8.08 -11.13
N TRP A 45 2.49 -7.73 -12.24
CA TRP A 45 3.16 -7.55 -13.52
C TRP A 45 4.30 -6.53 -13.44
N HIS A 46 4.07 -5.36 -12.86
CA HIS A 46 5.10 -4.31 -12.76
C HIS A 46 6.27 -4.74 -11.86
N LEU A 47 5.98 -5.40 -10.73
CA LEU A 47 7.02 -5.91 -9.84
C LEU A 47 7.90 -6.96 -10.53
N LEU A 48 7.28 -7.88 -11.28
CA LEU A 48 8.01 -8.90 -12.03
C LEU A 48 8.79 -8.31 -13.21
N ALA A 49 8.17 -7.40 -13.97
CA ALA A 49 8.81 -6.78 -15.13
C ALA A 49 10.01 -5.90 -14.75
N LYS A 50 9.99 -5.28 -13.57
CA LYS A 50 11.07 -4.42 -13.08
C LYS A 50 12.02 -5.10 -12.10
N ALA A 51 11.75 -6.35 -11.73
CA ALA A 51 12.46 -7.05 -10.66
C ALA A 51 12.54 -6.22 -9.35
N GLU A 52 11.43 -5.56 -9.01
CA GLU A 52 11.33 -4.70 -7.82
C GLU A 52 10.47 -5.36 -6.75
N ASP A 53 10.82 -5.11 -5.49
CA ASP A 53 10.03 -5.53 -4.35
C ASP A 53 8.82 -4.62 -4.13
N TYR A 54 7.74 -5.19 -3.58
CA TYR A 54 6.57 -4.41 -3.24
C TYR A 54 6.90 -3.40 -2.13
N ALA A 55 6.65 -2.11 -2.40
CA ALA A 55 7.02 -1.01 -1.52
C ALA A 55 6.43 -1.10 -0.10
N TRP A 56 5.29 -1.76 0.08
CA TRP A 56 4.63 -1.93 1.38
C TRP A 56 4.76 -3.36 1.92
N THR A 57 5.90 -4.00 1.66
CA THR A 57 6.26 -5.30 2.22
C THR A 57 6.48 -5.22 3.72
N ARG A 58 6.28 -6.35 4.40
CA ARG A 58 6.58 -6.54 5.82
C ARG A 58 7.88 -7.34 5.92
N PRO A 59 9.02 -6.72 6.22
CA PRO A 59 10.33 -7.37 6.10
C PRO A 59 10.46 -8.61 6.97
N ALA A 60 10.03 -8.56 8.24
CA ALA A 60 10.13 -9.71 9.13
C ALA A 60 9.26 -10.88 8.65
N LEU A 61 8.04 -10.59 8.16
CA LEU A 61 7.17 -11.61 7.59
C LEU A 61 7.74 -12.19 6.28
N LEU A 62 8.36 -11.35 5.45
CA LEU A 62 9.00 -11.76 4.20
C LEU A 62 10.17 -12.71 4.50
N GLU A 63 11.07 -12.33 5.40
CA GLU A 63 12.20 -13.17 5.81
C GLU A 63 11.75 -14.51 6.38
N ALA A 64 10.69 -14.53 7.20
CA ALA A 64 10.11 -15.77 7.70
C ALA A 64 9.55 -16.67 6.59
N LYS A 65 8.94 -16.09 5.55
CA LYS A 65 8.44 -16.83 4.38
C LYS A 65 9.57 -17.34 3.50
N LEU A 66 10.54 -16.50 3.19
CA LEU A 66 11.73 -16.89 2.42
C LEU A 66 12.45 -18.04 3.11
N ARG A 67 12.62 -17.95 4.44
CA ARG A 67 13.24 -19.03 5.20
C ARG A 67 12.49 -20.36 5.10
N LYS A 68 11.15 -20.33 5.09
CA LYS A 68 10.35 -21.56 4.90
C LYS A 68 10.58 -22.17 3.52
N VAL A 69 10.69 -21.32 2.48
CA VAL A 69 10.99 -21.77 1.11
C VAL A 69 12.39 -22.36 1.03
N GLU A 70 13.39 -21.71 1.64
CA GLU A 70 14.77 -22.23 1.69
C GLU A 70 14.84 -23.62 2.33
N LEU A 71 14.17 -23.80 3.48
CA LEU A 71 14.12 -25.08 4.17
C LEU A 71 13.43 -26.16 3.32
N ALA A 72 12.35 -25.80 2.61
CA ALA A 72 11.68 -26.71 1.68
C ALA A 72 12.57 -27.06 0.47
N ALA A 73 13.47 -26.16 0.07
CA ALA A 73 14.46 -26.37 -0.97
C ALA A 73 15.70 -27.17 -0.50
N GLY A 74 15.72 -27.69 0.74
CA GLY A 74 16.80 -28.50 1.28
C GLY A 74 18.00 -27.70 1.79
N GLN A 75 17.90 -26.38 1.92
CA GLN A 75 18.95 -25.57 2.54
C GLN A 75 19.12 -25.96 4.01
N PRO A 76 20.36 -25.94 4.53
CA PRO A 76 20.61 -26.38 5.90
C PRO A 76 19.83 -25.54 6.90
N ALA A 77 19.26 -26.21 7.90
CA ALA A 77 18.74 -25.55 9.08
C ALA A 77 19.92 -24.92 9.83
N VAL A 78 19.90 -23.59 10.02
CA VAL A 78 20.87 -22.94 10.91
C VAL A 78 20.57 -23.41 12.32
N ALA A 79 21.37 -24.33 12.83
CA ALA A 79 21.29 -24.84 14.19
C ALA A 79 22.27 -24.06 15.07
N GLY A 80 21.80 -23.52 16.20
CA GLY A 80 22.66 -22.82 17.16
C GLY A 80 21.95 -21.76 17.99
N ARG A 81 22.73 -21.08 18.84
CA ARG A 81 22.29 -20.00 19.74
C ARG A 81 22.03 -18.67 19.02
N GLN A 82 22.53 -18.53 17.78
CA GLN A 82 22.34 -17.36 16.95
C GLN A 82 20.93 -17.35 16.34
N GLN A 83 20.21 -16.27 16.58
CA GLN A 83 18.89 -16.04 16.03
C GLN A 83 19.01 -15.79 14.52
N GLY A 84 18.44 -16.68 13.69
CA GLY A 84 18.44 -16.52 12.24
C GLY A 84 17.59 -15.33 11.78
N ARG A 85 17.76 -14.89 10.53
CA ARG A 85 17.06 -13.72 9.92
C ARG A 85 15.54 -13.73 10.18
N ALA A 86 14.90 -14.88 9.98
CA ALA A 86 13.47 -15.08 10.23
C ALA A 86 13.01 -14.90 11.69
N HIS A 87 13.91 -14.82 12.66
CA HIS A 87 13.58 -14.69 14.08
C HIS A 87 12.88 -13.37 14.40
N ALA A 88 13.16 -12.30 13.66
CA ALA A 88 12.53 -10.99 13.86
C ALA A 88 10.99 -11.08 13.84
N TYR A 89 10.42 -12.01 13.07
CA TYR A 89 8.97 -12.21 13.01
C TYR A 89 8.35 -12.75 14.30
N ASN A 90 9.10 -13.50 15.12
CA ASN A 90 8.59 -14.06 16.37
C ASN A 90 8.31 -12.95 17.40
N SER A 91 9.05 -11.84 17.34
CA SER A 91 8.84 -10.68 18.20
C SER A 91 7.49 -10.01 17.93
N LYS A 92 6.64 -9.95 18.97
CA LYS A 92 5.36 -9.22 18.90
C LYS A 92 5.59 -7.73 18.63
N ALA A 93 6.60 -7.13 19.27
CA ALA A 93 6.94 -5.72 19.09
C ALA A 93 7.28 -5.38 17.62
N VAL A 94 8.02 -6.25 16.93
CA VAL A 94 8.34 -6.08 15.50
C VAL A 94 7.07 -6.17 14.65
N ARG A 95 6.23 -7.20 14.90
CA ARG A 95 4.97 -7.37 14.16
C ARG A 95 4.02 -6.19 14.32
N ASP A 96 3.92 -5.65 15.54
CA ASP A 96 3.07 -4.51 15.85
C ASP A 96 3.62 -3.21 15.22
N ARG A 97 4.94 -2.99 15.25
CA ARG A 97 5.60 -1.85 14.57
C ARG A 97 5.35 -1.86 13.07
N GLU A 98 5.55 -3.01 12.41
CA GLU A 98 5.27 -3.15 10.98
C GLU A 98 3.79 -2.91 10.65
N ARG A 99 2.88 -3.44 11.49
CA ARG A 99 1.45 -3.23 11.32
C ARG A 99 1.07 -1.75 11.46
N ALA A 100 1.61 -1.06 12.46
CA ALA A 100 1.38 0.36 12.67
C ALA A 100 1.87 1.21 11.49
N TRP A 101 3.03 0.87 10.91
CA TRP A 101 3.54 1.53 9.71
C TRP A 101 2.61 1.33 8.51
N LEU A 102 2.05 0.13 8.32
CA LEU A 102 1.05 -0.14 7.29
C LEU A 102 -0.26 0.63 7.51
N GLU A 103 -0.72 0.74 8.76
CA GLU A 103 -1.90 1.53 9.11
C GLU A 103 -1.70 3.03 8.83
N GLN A 104 -0.53 3.57 9.16
CA GLN A 104 -0.17 4.95 8.80
C GLN A 104 -0.17 5.15 7.29
N THR A 105 0.39 4.19 6.55
CA THR A 105 0.40 4.23 5.09
C THR A 105 -1.02 4.14 4.51
N GLU A 106 -1.87 3.29 5.06
CA GLU A 106 -3.29 3.19 4.67
C GLU A 106 -4.01 4.52 4.88
N LYS A 107 -3.78 5.19 6.03
CA LYS A 107 -4.32 6.52 6.31
C LYS A 107 -3.80 7.57 5.32
N ALA A 108 -2.49 7.59 5.06
CA ALA A 108 -1.89 8.50 4.09
C ALA A 108 -2.48 8.30 2.69
N TYR A 109 -2.63 7.05 2.24
CA TYR A 109 -3.30 6.74 0.97
C TYR A 109 -4.77 7.18 0.97
N ALA A 110 -5.50 6.95 2.06
CA ALA A 110 -6.90 7.37 2.16
C ALA A 110 -7.06 8.89 2.09
N LEU A 111 -6.20 9.65 2.79
CA LEU A 111 -6.17 11.11 2.74
C LEU A 111 -5.80 11.62 1.33
N PHE A 112 -4.76 11.05 0.72
CA PHE A 112 -4.34 11.37 -0.64
C PHE A 112 -5.50 11.17 -1.64
N VAL A 113 -6.19 10.04 -1.53
CA VAL A 113 -7.33 9.71 -2.40
C VAL A 113 -8.55 10.60 -2.11
N ALA A 114 -8.79 10.98 -0.85
CA ALA A 114 -9.88 11.88 -0.49
C ALA A 114 -9.65 13.28 -1.05
N ASN A 115 -8.40 13.75 -1.01
CA ASN A 115 -7.99 15.05 -1.52
C ASN A 115 -7.73 15.05 -3.05
N TRP A 116 -7.91 13.91 -3.71
CA TRP A 116 -7.72 13.80 -5.15
C TRP A 116 -8.86 14.52 -5.90
N GLN A 117 -8.59 15.75 -6.32
CA GLN A 117 -9.50 16.55 -7.14
C GLN A 117 -9.43 16.10 -8.60
N THR A 118 -10.56 15.69 -9.18
CA THR A 118 -10.64 15.27 -10.59
C THR A 118 -10.83 16.43 -11.56
N LYS A 119 -11.03 17.65 -11.08
CA LYS A 119 -11.09 18.88 -11.88
C LYS A 119 -10.21 19.95 -11.22
N PRO A 120 -9.35 20.65 -11.98
CA PRO A 120 -8.70 21.85 -11.46
C PRO A 120 -9.79 22.88 -11.06
N PRO A 121 -9.56 23.73 -10.05
CA PRO A 121 -10.50 24.79 -9.70
C PRO A 121 -10.77 25.63 -10.96
N GLN A 122 -12.04 25.70 -11.37
CA GLN A 122 -12.45 26.62 -12.43
C GLN A 122 -12.05 28.02 -12.01
N GLY A 123 -11.14 28.63 -12.78
CA GLY A 123 -10.55 29.92 -12.44
C GLY A 123 -11.61 30.96 -12.14
N CYS A 124 -11.59 31.49 -10.92
CA CYS A 124 -12.24 32.74 -10.61
C CYS A 124 -11.45 33.84 -11.33
N THR A 125 -11.87 34.22 -12.53
CA THR A 125 -11.52 35.53 -13.12
C THR A 125 -12.18 36.62 -12.29
N GLY A 126 -11.62 36.88 -11.11
CA GLY A 126 -11.83 38.12 -10.37
C GLY A 126 -10.76 39.10 -10.82
N ALA A 127 -11.08 39.92 -11.82
CA ALA A 127 -10.24 41.03 -12.24
C ALA A 127 -10.10 42.03 -11.09
N THR A 128 -8.97 42.00 -10.38
CA THR A 128 -8.56 43.12 -9.53
C THR A 128 -7.91 44.15 -10.45
N THR A 129 -8.70 45.11 -10.92
CA THR A 129 -8.21 46.30 -11.62
C THR A 129 -7.34 47.08 -10.65
N GLY A 130 -6.01 46.96 -10.79
CA GLY A 130 -5.06 47.77 -10.05
C GLY A 130 -5.17 49.23 -10.49
N THR A 131 -5.75 50.08 -9.64
CA THR A 131 -5.75 51.53 -9.81
C THR A 131 -4.30 52.02 -9.75
N ARG A 132 -3.75 52.35 -10.92
CA ARG A 132 -2.44 52.98 -11.09
C ARG A 132 -2.52 54.40 -10.52
N SER A 133 -2.03 54.61 -9.30
CA SER A 133 -1.86 55.95 -8.73
C SER A 133 -0.69 56.64 -9.44
N SER A 134 -1.01 57.61 -10.30
CA SER A 134 -0.07 58.62 -10.76
C SER A 134 0.09 59.68 -9.68
N LYS A 135 1.30 59.87 -9.16
CA LYS A 135 1.70 61.15 -8.57
C LYS A 135 2.69 61.81 -9.51
N ALA A 136 2.21 62.89 -10.12
CA ALA A 136 3.00 63.92 -10.76
C ALA A 136 3.41 64.94 -9.69
N THR A 137 4.61 65.51 -9.88
CA THR A 137 5.18 66.71 -9.23
C THR A 137 5.45 66.65 -7.72
#